data_AF-A0A970PC20-F1
#
_entry.id   AF-A0A970PC20-F1
#
_cell.length_a   1.000
_cell.length_b   1.000
_cell.length_c   1.000
_cell.angle_alpha   90.00
_cell.angle_beta   90.00
_cell.angle_gamma   90.00
#
_symmetry.space_group_name_H-M   'P 1'
#
loop_
_entity.id
_entity.type
_entity.pdbx_description
1 polymer ?
#
loop_
_entity_poly.entity_id
_entity_poly.type
_entity_poly.pdbx_seq_one_letter_code
_entity_poly.pdbx_strand_id
1 'polypeptide(L)'
;MTRRGFTLIELLVVIAIIAILAAILFPVFARAREKARQTNCLSNMKQISLGVLMYVQDYEEKFPPNYYRSAGLYWWDDMVQPYVNNRQLFVCPSGTPTPYASERPAGLQDPLLFSYSANAMGTDANGYGAGGVMRTGSASAALAQVEMPSE
;
A
#
# COMPACT_ATOMS: atom_id res chain seq x y z
N MET A 1 -47.47 -9.40 40.93
CA MET A 1 -46.25 -9.87 40.24
C MET A 1 -45.06 -9.08 40.75
N THR A 2 -44.24 -9.68 41.61
CA THR A 2 -43.06 -9.04 42.17
C THR A 2 -41.97 -8.93 41.10
N ARG A 3 -41.67 -7.71 40.64
CA ARG A 3 -40.54 -7.47 39.75
C ARG A 3 -39.25 -7.69 40.54
N ARG A 4 -38.39 -8.62 40.11
CA ARG A 4 -37.02 -8.74 40.61
C ARG A 4 -36.25 -7.51 40.16
N GLY A 5 -35.79 -6.70 41.11
CA GLY A 5 -34.93 -5.55 40.84
C GLY A 5 -33.50 -6.01 40.60
N PHE A 6 -32.83 -5.41 39.61
CA PHE A 6 -31.42 -5.64 39.35
C PHE A 6 -30.60 -5.02 40.49
N THR A 7 -29.69 -5.78 41.09
CA THR A 7 -28.84 -5.23 42.15
C THR A 7 -27.73 -4.38 41.52
N LEU A 8 -27.34 -3.29 42.20
CA LEU A 8 -26.26 -2.41 41.74
C LEU A 8 -24.95 -3.19 41.51
N ILE A 9 -24.70 -4.21 42.33
CA ILE A 9 -23.50 -5.05 42.25
C ILE A 9 -23.48 -5.94 41.01
N GLU A 10 -24.63 -6.52 40.61
CA GLU A 10 -24.73 -7.32 39.38
C GLU A 10 -24.41 -6.46 38.15
N LEU A 11 -24.88 -5.21 38.12
CA LEU A 11 -24.57 -4.29 37.02
C LEU A 11 -23.08 -3.93 37.00
N LEU A 12 -22.51 -3.66 38.17
CA LEU A 12 -21.12 -3.22 38.33
C LEU A 12 -20.13 -4.32 37.92
N VAL A 13 -20.41 -5.58 38.27
CA VAL A 13 -19.58 -6.72 37.85
C VAL A 13 -19.61 -6.92 36.34
N VAL A 14 -20.77 -6.78 35.71
CA VAL A 14 -20.90 -6.95 34.24
C VAL A 14 -20.11 -5.89 33.49
N ILE A 15 -20.22 -4.62 33.88
CA ILE A 15 -19.43 -3.56 33.22
C ILE A 15 -17.92 -3.74 33.48
N ALA A 16 -17.53 -4.23 34.66
CA ALA A 16 -16.13 -4.50 34.98
C ALA A 16 -15.56 -5.60 34.08
N ILE A 17 -16.32 -6.68 33.85
CA ILE A 17 -15.90 -7.76 32.95
C ILE A 17 -15.81 -7.25 31.50
N ILE A 18 -16.80 -6.49 31.02
CA ILE A 18 -16.77 -5.89 29.67
C ILE A 18 -15.55 -4.97 29.51
N ALA A 19 -15.24 -4.16 30.52
CA ALA A 19 -14.09 -3.26 30.49
C ALA A 19 -12.76 -4.02 30.37
N ILE A 20 -12.59 -5.12 31.11
CA ILE A 20 -11.39 -5.97 31.04
C ILE A 20 -11.28 -6.63 29.65
N LEU A 21 -12.38 -7.18 29.12
CA LEU A 21 -12.39 -7.81 27.80
C LEU A 21 -12.08 -6.80 26.69
N ALA A 22 -12.69 -5.62 26.74
CA ALA A 22 -12.46 -4.56 25.77
C ALA A 22 -11.01 -4.06 25.81
N ALA A 23 -10.42 -3.93 27.01
CA ALA A 23 -9.03 -3.51 27.18
C ALA A 23 -8.02 -4.45 26.50
N ILE A 24 -8.30 -5.76 26.44
CA ILE A 24 -7.46 -6.74 25.73
C ILE A 24 -7.82 -6.80 24.24
N LEU A 25 -9.11 -6.67 23.90
CA LEU A 25 -9.58 -6.82 22.53
C LEU A 25 -9.14 -5.67 21.61
N PHE A 26 -9.21 -4.42 22.09
CA PHE A 26 -8.82 -3.26 21.28
C PHE A 26 -7.38 -3.27 20.77
N PRO A 27 -6.33 -3.52 21.59
CA PRO A 27 -4.96 -3.55 21.09
C PRO A 27 -4.71 -4.71 20.12
N VAL A 28 -5.34 -5.87 20.35
CA VAL A 28 -5.22 -7.03 19.46
C VAL A 28 -5.92 -6.76 18.12
N PHE A 29 -7.13 -6.21 18.16
CA PHE A 29 -7.90 -5.89 16.95
C PHE A 29 -7.19 -4.85 16.07
N ALA A 30 -6.58 -3.82 16.69
CA ALA A 30 -5.79 -2.83 15.96
C ALA A 30 -4.62 -3.48 15.19
N ARG A 31 -3.88 -4.39 15.84
CA ARG A 31 -2.79 -5.15 15.20
C ARG A 31 -3.29 -6.06 14.08
N ALA A 32 -4.38 -6.79 14.32
CA ALA A 32 -4.97 -7.69 13.33
C ALA A 32 -5.46 -6.94 12.08
N ARG A 33 -6.11 -5.78 12.28
CA ARG A 33 -6.54 -4.90 11.18
C ARG A 33 -5.35 -4.42 10.35
N GLU A 34 -4.26 -4.05 11.01
CA GLU A 34 -3.05 -3.60 10.32
C GLU A 34 -2.40 -4.74 9.53
N LYS A 35 -2.33 -5.96 10.09
CA LYS A 35 -1.87 -7.15 9.35
C LYS A 35 -2.73 -7.43 8.12
N ALA A 36 -4.05 -7.30 8.21
CA ALA A 36 -4.93 -7.46 7.05
C ALA A 36 -4.64 -6.41 5.95
N ARG A 37 -4.37 -5.16 6.33
CA ARG A 37 -3.96 -4.11 5.37
C ARG A 37 -2.62 -4.43 4.70
N GLN A 38 -1.65 -4.95 5.46
CA GLN A 38 -0.36 -5.40 4.92
C GLN A 38 -0.54 -6.54 3.90
N THR A 39 -1.39 -7.53 4.20
CA THR A 39 -1.72 -8.62 3.26
C THR A 39 -2.34 -8.10 1.98
N ASN A 40 -3.25 -7.12 2.06
CA ASN A 40 -3.82 -6.47 0.88
C ASN A 40 -2.74 -5.75 0.07
N CYS A 41 -1.80 -5.05 0.73
CA CYS A 41 -0.69 -4.40 0.03
C CYS A 41 0.17 -5.41 -0.75
N LEU A 42 0.44 -6.58 -0.16
CA LEU A 42 1.20 -7.66 -0.80
C LEU A 42 0.43 -8.25 -2.01
N SER A 43 -0.87 -8.48 -1.86
CA SER A 43 -1.74 -8.94 -2.95
C SER A 43 -1.76 -7.96 -4.12
N ASN A 44 -1.84 -6.65 -3.84
CA ASN A 44 -1.77 -5.61 -4.85
C ASN A 44 -0.42 -5.62 -5.58
N MET A 45 0.71 -5.74 -4.87
CA MET A 45 2.02 -5.85 -5.51
C MET A 45 2.11 -7.05 -6.44
N LYS A 46 1.58 -8.21 -6.04
CA LYS A 46 1.54 -9.39 -6.90
C LYS A 46 0.77 -9.12 -8.19
N GLN A 47 -0.40 -8.47 -8.10
CA GLN A 47 -1.19 -8.10 -9.28
C GLN A 47 -0.45 -7.12 -10.19
N ILE A 48 0.24 -6.13 -9.61
CA ILE A 48 1.09 -5.20 -10.35
C ILE A 48 2.22 -5.94 -11.06
N SER A 49 2.95 -6.82 -10.36
CA SER A 49 4.05 -7.59 -10.94
C SER A 49 3.59 -8.46 -12.10
N LEU A 50 2.42 -9.08 -12.00
CA LEU A 50 1.83 -9.83 -13.11
C LEU A 50 1.53 -8.91 -14.31
N GLY A 51 0.95 -7.72 -14.07
CA GLY A 51 0.73 -6.74 -15.13
C GLY A 51 2.02 -6.26 -15.80
N VAL A 52 3.09 -6.06 -15.04
CA VAL A 52 4.42 -5.74 -15.58
C VAL A 52 4.96 -6.88 -16.44
N LEU A 53 4.82 -8.13 -15.99
CA LEU A 53 5.26 -9.29 -16.79
C LEU A 53 4.47 -9.42 -18.10
N MET A 54 3.16 -9.12 -18.09
CA MET A 54 2.37 -9.06 -19.31
C MET A 54 2.84 -7.95 -20.25
N TYR A 55 3.14 -6.76 -19.73
CA TYR A 55 3.75 -5.68 -20.52
C TYR A 55 5.07 -6.13 -21.16
N VAL A 56 5.96 -6.77 -20.38
CA VAL A 56 7.26 -7.25 -20.88
C VAL A 56 7.09 -8.25 -22.03
N GLN A 57 6.07 -9.12 -21.97
CA GLN A 57 5.75 -10.05 -23.05
C GLN A 57 5.30 -9.35 -24.33
N ASP A 58 4.50 -8.29 -24.21
CA ASP A 58 3.97 -7.55 -25.36
C ASP A 58 5.00 -6.59 -25.99
N TYR A 59 6.03 -6.17 -25.24
CA TYR A 59 7.00 -5.14 -25.65
C TYR A 59 8.44 -5.69 -25.82
N GLU A 60 8.59 -6.87 -26.43
CA GLU A 60 9.89 -7.47 -26.78
C GLU A 60 10.84 -7.62 -25.58
N GLU A 61 10.34 -8.13 -24.46
CA GLU A 61 11.10 -8.33 -23.22
C GLU A 61 11.63 -7.04 -22.56
N LYS A 62 11.08 -5.88 -22.93
CA LYS A 62 11.46 -4.59 -22.33
C LYS A 62 10.57 -4.27 -21.14
N PHE A 63 11.19 -3.90 -20.03
CA PHE A 63 10.48 -3.34 -18.88
C PHE A 63 9.91 -1.95 -19.19
N PRO A 64 8.79 -1.55 -18.55
CA PRO A 64 8.22 -0.22 -18.74
C PRO A 64 9.21 0.84 -18.23
N PRO A 65 9.53 1.88 -19.02
CA PRO A 65 10.37 2.98 -18.58
C PRO A 65 9.71 3.74 -17.43
N ASN A 66 10.49 4.33 -16.53
CA ASN A 66 9.96 5.09 -15.38
C ASN A 66 8.93 6.16 -15.81
N TYR A 67 9.23 6.89 -16.88
CA TYR A 67 8.29 7.79 -17.53
C TYR A 67 8.62 7.90 -19.03
N TYR A 68 7.63 8.30 -19.81
CA TYR A 68 7.76 8.62 -21.23
C TYR A 68 7.15 9.99 -21.48
N ARG A 69 7.87 10.84 -22.21
CA ARG A 69 7.41 12.19 -22.57
C ARG A 69 6.93 12.20 -24.02
N SER A 70 5.66 12.57 -24.21
CA SER A 70 5.08 12.85 -25.53
C SER A 70 4.27 14.15 -25.48
N ALA A 71 2.94 14.08 -25.65
CA ALA A 71 2.02 15.22 -25.44
C ALA A 71 1.79 15.55 -23.94
N GLY A 72 2.46 14.83 -23.05
CA GLY A 72 2.50 15.04 -21.60
C GLY A 72 3.43 14.02 -20.95
N LEU A 73 3.47 13.99 -19.61
CA LEU A 73 4.25 13.03 -18.84
C LEU A 73 3.41 11.78 -18.49
N TYR A 74 3.75 10.66 -19.13
CA TYR A 74 3.17 9.35 -18.84
C TYR A 74 4.13 8.56 -17.96
N TRP A 75 3.61 7.95 -16.91
CA TRP A 75 4.39 7.17 -15.96
C TRP A 75 4.30 5.69 -16.29
N TRP A 76 5.25 4.90 -15.79
CA TRP A 76 5.24 3.44 -15.97
C TRP A 76 3.90 2.81 -15.55
N ASP A 77 3.25 3.38 -14.52
CA ASP A 77 1.98 2.91 -14.01
C ASP A 77 0.80 3.16 -14.98
N ASP A 78 0.92 4.13 -15.91
CA ASP A 78 -0.02 4.33 -17.02
C ASP A 78 0.12 3.22 -18.06
N MET A 79 1.36 2.78 -18.32
CA MET A 79 1.67 1.76 -19.32
C MET A 79 1.22 0.37 -18.87
N VAL A 80 1.29 0.13 -17.56
CA VAL A 80 0.86 -1.13 -16.94
C VAL A 80 -0.64 -1.14 -16.63
N GLN A 81 -1.28 0.05 -16.55
CA GLN A 81 -2.70 0.18 -16.21
C GLN A 81 -3.63 -0.73 -17.04
N PRO A 82 -3.46 -0.88 -18.37
CA PRO A 82 -4.34 -1.73 -19.18
C PRO A 82 -4.31 -3.21 -18.77
N TYR A 83 -3.19 -3.69 -18.21
CA TYR A 83 -3.02 -5.09 -17.80
C TYR A 83 -3.59 -5.37 -16.41
N VAL A 84 -3.53 -4.39 -15.51
CA VAL A 84 -4.05 -4.54 -14.13
C VAL A 84 -5.51 -4.11 -14.00
N ASN A 85 -5.99 -3.27 -14.91
CA ASN A 85 -7.35 -2.74 -15.01
C ASN A 85 -7.93 -2.16 -13.69
N ASN A 86 -7.05 -1.75 -12.77
CA ASN A 86 -7.43 -1.18 -11.48
C ASN A 86 -6.31 -0.27 -10.95
N ARG A 87 -6.58 1.05 -10.93
CA ARG A 87 -5.61 2.07 -10.47
C ARG A 87 -5.41 2.07 -8.95
N GLN A 88 -6.38 1.59 -8.18
CA GLN A 88 -6.29 1.57 -6.71
C GLN A 88 -5.23 0.60 -6.20
N LEU A 89 -4.83 -0.38 -7.04
CA LEU A 89 -3.76 -1.31 -6.71
C LEU A 89 -2.42 -0.61 -6.47
N PHE A 90 -2.18 0.54 -7.09
CA PHE A 90 -0.94 1.31 -6.92
C PHE A 90 -0.86 2.05 -5.58
N VAL A 91 -1.91 1.98 -4.75
CA VAL A 91 -1.93 2.57 -3.41
C VAL A 91 -2.03 1.47 -2.35
N CYS A 92 -1.12 1.49 -1.38
CA CYS A 92 -1.11 0.55 -0.26
C CYS A 92 -2.04 1.08 0.85
N PRO A 93 -3.09 0.34 1.27
CA PRO A 93 -3.98 0.77 2.36
C PRO A 93 -3.33 0.91 3.74
N SER A 94 -2.11 0.40 3.94
CA SER A 94 -1.30 0.57 5.16
C SER A 94 -0.40 1.83 5.08
N GLY A 95 -0.04 2.26 3.87
CA GLY A 95 0.82 3.42 3.66
C GLY A 95 0.04 4.72 3.51
N THR A 96 0.68 5.84 3.80
CA THR A 96 0.18 7.17 3.41
C THR A 96 0.69 7.48 2.00
N PRO A 97 -0.19 7.56 0.99
CA PRO A 97 0.25 7.86 -0.36
C PRO A 97 0.88 9.26 -0.43
N THR A 98 2.05 9.37 -1.04
CA THR A 98 2.73 10.64 -1.25
C THR A 98 2.46 11.14 -2.67
N PRO A 99 2.00 12.40 -2.84
CA PRO A 99 1.92 13.02 -4.16
C PRO A 99 3.33 13.21 -4.73
N TYR A 100 3.55 12.84 -5.99
CA TYR A 100 4.87 12.95 -6.62
C TYR A 100 4.94 13.94 -7.78
N ALA A 101 3.98 13.90 -8.70
CA ALA A 101 3.97 14.75 -9.90
C ALA A 101 2.55 15.27 -10.16
N SER A 102 2.47 16.48 -10.75
CA SER A 102 1.24 17.22 -11.04
C SER A 102 1.16 17.73 -12.48
N GLU A 103 1.78 17.04 -13.44
CA GLU A 103 1.82 17.43 -14.87
C GLU A 103 1.41 16.28 -15.79
N ARG A 104 0.42 15.48 -15.37
CA ARG A 104 -0.09 14.39 -16.20
C ARG A 104 -1.06 14.91 -17.26
N PRO A 105 -1.11 14.28 -18.46
CA PRO A 105 -2.13 14.56 -19.45
C PRO A 105 -3.56 14.51 -18.87
N ALA A 106 -4.46 15.34 -19.42
CA ALA A 106 -5.86 15.34 -19.03
C ALA A 106 -6.51 13.97 -19.25
N GLY A 107 -7.25 13.49 -18.25
CA GLY A 107 -7.91 12.17 -18.27
C GLY A 107 -7.16 11.08 -17.49
N LEU A 108 -5.94 11.35 -17.01
CA LEU A 108 -5.22 10.47 -16.09
C LEU A 108 -5.40 10.92 -14.63
N GLN A 109 -5.21 10.00 -13.69
CA GLN A 109 -5.29 10.30 -12.26
C GLN A 109 -4.13 11.22 -11.83
N ASP A 110 -4.47 12.43 -11.36
CA ASP A 110 -3.54 13.47 -10.92
C ASP A 110 -3.96 14.00 -9.53
N PRO A 111 -3.03 14.15 -8.56
CA PRO A 111 -1.59 13.85 -8.62
C PRO A 111 -1.29 12.35 -8.67
N LEU A 112 -0.14 11.99 -9.23
CA LEU A 112 0.39 10.63 -9.10
C LEU A 112 0.71 10.33 -7.64
N LEU A 113 0.19 9.20 -7.14
CA LEU A 113 0.37 8.75 -5.76
C LEU A 113 1.32 7.57 -5.70
N PHE A 114 2.35 7.67 -4.87
CA PHE A 114 3.24 6.56 -4.58
C PHE A 114 2.99 5.98 -3.19
N SER A 115 2.90 4.66 -3.11
CA SER A 115 2.77 3.93 -1.84
C SER A 115 3.68 2.71 -1.74
N TYR A 116 4.14 2.18 -2.88
CA TYR A 116 5.13 1.13 -2.95
C TYR A 116 6.47 1.72 -3.40
N SER A 117 7.58 1.18 -2.91
CA SER A 117 8.93 1.56 -3.39
C SER A 117 9.09 1.31 -4.89
N ALA A 118 8.48 0.24 -5.40
CA ALA A 118 8.38 -0.06 -6.83
C ALA A 118 7.68 1.06 -7.63
N ASN A 119 6.82 1.85 -6.98
CA ASN A 119 6.17 2.98 -7.63
C ASN A 119 7.03 4.23 -7.57
N ALA A 120 7.89 4.38 -6.55
CA ALA A 120 8.57 5.63 -6.26
C ALA A 120 9.46 6.10 -7.41
N MET A 121 10.13 5.19 -8.10
CA MET A 121 10.97 5.48 -9.27
C MET A 121 11.17 4.15 -10.03
N GLY A 122 10.63 4.04 -11.25
CA GLY A 122 10.85 2.88 -12.12
C GLY A 122 12.30 2.74 -12.60
N THR A 123 12.55 1.85 -13.55
CA THR A 123 13.89 1.68 -14.15
C THR A 123 14.30 2.91 -14.95
N ASP A 124 15.57 3.29 -14.87
CA ASP A 124 16.17 4.27 -15.76
C ASP A 124 16.16 3.79 -17.23
N ALA A 125 16.62 4.64 -18.15
CA ALA A 125 16.67 4.32 -19.58
C ALA A 125 17.56 3.10 -19.93
N ASN A 126 18.31 2.57 -18.97
CA ASN A 126 19.20 1.42 -19.11
C ASN A 126 18.69 0.18 -18.37
N GLY A 127 17.47 0.20 -17.82
CA GLY A 127 16.88 -0.95 -17.12
C GLY A 127 17.34 -1.13 -15.67
N TYR A 128 18.09 -0.18 -15.10
CA TYR A 128 18.48 -0.22 -13.69
C TYR A 128 17.50 0.59 -12.85
N GLY A 129 16.95 0.01 -11.77
CA GLY A 129 15.97 0.66 -10.91
C GLY A 129 16.49 2.02 -10.41
N ALA A 130 15.89 3.12 -10.86
CA ALA A 130 16.19 4.40 -10.28
C ALA A 130 15.64 4.35 -8.84
N GLY A 131 16.52 4.44 -7.84
CA GLY A 131 16.11 4.71 -6.46
C GLY A 131 15.15 3.70 -5.81
N GLY A 132 15.67 2.52 -5.48
CA GLY A 132 15.12 1.64 -4.43
C GLY A 132 15.18 2.26 -3.02
N VAL A 133 14.84 3.55 -2.89
CA VAL A 133 14.89 4.30 -1.65
C VAL A 133 13.46 4.49 -1.15
N MET A 134 13.06 3.71 -0.16
CA MET A 134 12.00 4.18 0.73
C MET A 134 12.46 5.50 1.34
N ARG A 135 11.85 6.62 0.96
CA ARG A 135 12.04 7.90 1.67
C ARG A 135 11.35 7.79 3.04
N THR A 136 12.00 7.14 3.99
CA THR A 136 11.70 7.30 5.42
C THR A 136 12.40 8.57 5.89
N GLY A 137 11.82 9.73 5.59
CA GLY A 137 12.50 11.01 5.84
C GLY A 137 13.77 11.18 4.98
N SER A 138 14.60 12.15 5.35
CA SER A 138 15.76 12.65 4.59
C SER A 138 16.93 11.68 4.42
N ALA A 139 16.76 10.38 4.64
CA ALA A 139 17.83 9.40 4.48
C ALA A 139 17.37 8.26 3.57
N SER A 140 18.19 8.00 2.55
CA SER A 140 18.03 6.89 1.66
C SER A 140 18.49 5.60 2.33
N ALA A 141 17.60 4.63 2.57
CA ALA A 141 18.02 3.34 3.10
C ALA A 141 18.57 2.43 1.98
N ALA A 142 19.78 1.90 2.15
CA ALA A 142 20.36 0.90 1.25
C ALA A 142 19.72 -0.48 1.51
N LEU A 143 19.66 -1.36 0.51
CA LEU A 143 19.14 -2.74 0.62
C LEU A 143 19.78 -3.55 1.77
N ALA A 144 21.03 -3.23 2.14
CA ALA A 144 21.73 -3.84 3.27
C ALA A 144 21.18 -3.44 4.66
N GLN A 145 20.32 -2.42 4.74
CA GLN A 145 19.72 -1.93 5.98
C GLN A 145 18.31 -2.48 6.22
N VAL A 146 17.81 -3.33 5.32
CA VAL A 146 16.53 -4.02 5.49
C VAL A 146 16.78 -5.26 6.35
N GLU A 147 16.62 -5.12 7.66
CA GLU A 147 16.60 -6.29 8.56
C GLU A 147 15.42 -7.19 8.18
N MET A 148 15.73 -8.40 7.72
CA MET A 148 14.72 -9.43 7.49
C MET A 148 14.05 -9.75 8.83
N PRO A 149 12.70 -9.80 8.91
CA PRO A 149 12.04 -10.21 10.14
C PRO A 149 12.49 -11.64 10.47
N SER A 150 13.07 -11.82 11.66
CA SER A 150 13.41 -13.12 12.21
C SER A 150 12.17 -14.01 12.22
N GLU A 151 12.32 -15.27 11.80
CA GLU A 151 11.28 -16.32 11.86
C GLU A 151 10.60 -16.41 13.24
#